data_AF-A0A447RQQ7-F1
#
_entry.id   AF-A0A447RQQ7-F1
#
_cell.length_a   1.000
_cell.length_b   1.000
_cell.length_c   1.000
_cell.angle_alpha   90.00
_cell.angle_beta   90.00
_cell.angle_gamma   90.00
#
_symmetry.space_group_name_H-M   'P 1'
#
loop_
_entity.id
_entity.type
_entity.pdbx_description
1 polymer ?
#
loop_
_entity_poly.entity_id
_entity_poly.type
_entity_poly.pdbx_seq_one_letter_code
_entity_poly.pdbx_strand_id
1 'polypeptide(L)'
;MGVLPLVEQIIAGVAGLKVHEDWGATPNALRHSLRIADEMDIQVSVHTDSLNEAGYVENTIEAFEGRTIHTVSIPRGPAVGTQPDIIKVAAS
;
A
#
# COMPACT_ATOMS: atom_id res chain seq x y z
N MET A 1 -12.32 24.54 6.77
CA MET A 1 -11.60 23.24 6.85
C MET A 1 -11.65 22.62 5.47
N GLY A 2 -10.49 22.28 4.88
CA GLY A 2 -10.44 21.60 3.58
C GLY A 2 -10.73 20.11 3.70
N VAL A 3 -11.17 19.48 2.61
CA VAL A 3 -11.28 18.02 2.52
C VAL A 3 -9.87 17.43 2.52
N LEU A 4 -9.65 16.29 3.20
CA LEU A 4 -8.34 15.64 3.21
C LEU A 4 -7.98 15.15 1.79
N PRO A 5 -6.71 15.20 1.35
CA PRO A 5 -6.33 14.93 -0.05
C PRO A 5 -6.72 13.54 -0.58
N LEU A 6 -6.74 12.52 0.28
CA LEU A 6 -7.17 11.17 -0.11
C LEU A 6 -8.71 11.07 -0.20
N VAL A 7 -9.43 11.72 0.72
CA VAL A 7 -10.90 11.78 0.73
C VAL A 7 -11.42 12.54 -0.49
N GLU A 8 -10.73 13.61 -0.89
CA GLU A 8 -11.09 14.39 -2.09
C GLU A 8 -11.13 13.50 -3.35
N GLN A 9 -10.13 12.63 -3.53
CA GLN A 9 -10.08 11.71 -4.67
C GLN A 9 -11.24 10.71 -4.65
N ILE A 10 -11.62 10.21 -3.48
CA ILE A 10 -12.72 9.26 -3.31
C ILE A 10 -14.06 9.93 -3.64
N ILE A 11 -14.28 11.14 -3.12
CA ILE A 11 -15.47 11.95 -3.45
C ILE A 11 -15.53 12.28 -4.94
N ALA A 12 -14.37 12.47 -5.58
CA ALA A 12 -14.27 12.68 -7.03
C ALA A 12 -14.59 11.42 -7.85
N GLY A 13 -14.68 10.24 -7.23
CA GLY A 13 -15.23 9.02 -7.83
C GLY A 13 -14.25 7.87 -8.06
N VAL A 14 -13.06 7.85 -7.45
CA VAL A 14 -12.17 6.68 -7.54
C VAL A 14 -12.76 5.49 -6.78
N ALA A 15 -12.63 4.28 -7.33
CA ALA A 15 -13.11 3.04 -6.71
C ALA A 15 -12.11 2.42 -5.71
N GLY A 16 -10.91 3.00 -5.59
CA GLY A 16 -9.83 2.47 -4.76
C GLY A 16 -8.60 3.36 -4.81
N LEU A 17 -7.67 3.15 -3.87
CA LEU A 17 -6.38 3.84 -3.81
C LEU A 17 -5.24 2.90 -4.22
N LYS A 18 -4.22 3.45 -4.88
CA LYS A 18 -2.99 2.72 -5.20
C LYS A 18 -1.80 3.38 -4.50
N VAL A 19 -1.17 2.66 -3.58
CA VAL A 19 0.14 3.01 -3.02
C VAL A 19 1.22 2.42 -3.93
N HIS A 20 2.20 3.23 -4.34
CA HIS A 20 3.25 2.80 -5.27
C HIS A 20 4.60 3.37 -4.85
N GLU A 21 5.67 2.59 -4.97
CA GLU A 21 7.00 2.99 -4.55
C GLU A 21 7.54 4.25 -5.26
N ASP A 22 7.28 4.41 -6.56
CA ASP A 22 7.60 5.63 -7.31
C ASP A 22 7.04 6.93 -6.69
N TRP A 23 5.98 6.81 -5.87
CA TRP A 23 5.35 7.92 -5.14
C TRP A 23 5.57 7.85 -3.62
N GLY A 24 6.45 6.95 -3.17
CA GLY A 24 6.76 6.70 -1.76
C GLY A 24 5.79 5.71 -1.10
N ALA A 25 6.11 4.41 -1.18
CA ALA A 25 5.38 3.33 -0.49
C ALA A 25 5.76 3.23 1.00
N THR A 26 5.76 4.37 1.70
CA THR A 26 6.18 4.47 3.11
C THR A 26 5.13 3.90 4.07
N PRO A 27 5.51 3.50 5.30
CA PRO A 27 4.56 3.10 6.34
C PRO A 27 3.47 4.15 6.61
N ASN A 28 3.80 5.43 6.46
CA ASN A 28 2.83 6.52 6.66
C ASN A 28 1.79 6.55 5.54
N ALA A 29 2.23 6.41 4.28
CA ALA A 29 1.34 6.35 3.13
C ALA A 29 0.37 5.16 3.23
N LEU A 30 0.87 4.00 3.66
CA LEU A 30 0.06 2.79 3.87
C LEU A 30 -0.99 2.98 4.98
N ARG A 31 -0.58 3.41 6.18
CA ARG A 31 -1.49 3.57 7.33
C ARG A 31 -2.61 4.57 7.04
N HIS A 32 -2.30 5.71 6.42
CA HIS A 32 -3.33 6.70 6.08
C HIS A 32 -4.27 6.22 4.98
N SER A 33 -3.73 5.58 3.93
CA SER A 33 -4.55 5.04 2.84
C SER A 33 -5.51 3.96 3.35
N LEU A 34 -5.04 3.05 4.20
CA LEU A 34 -5.86 1.97 4.75
C LEU A 34 -6.90 2.46 5.75
N ARG A 35 -6.58 3.45 6.60
CA ARG A 35 -7.56 4.05 7.52
C ARG A 35 -8.73 4.69 6.76
N ILE A 36 -8.41 5.47 5.74
CA ILE A 36 -9.44 6.13 4.92
C ILE A 36 -10.21 5.11 4.07
N ALA A 37 -9.55 4.06 3.61
CA ALA A 37 -10.20 3.00 2.85
C ALA A 37 -11.25 2.24 3.68
N ASP A 38 -10.94 1.94 4.95
CA ASP A 38 -11.92 1.34 5.87
C ASP A 38 -13.09 2.29 6.18
N GLU A 39 -12.82 3.59 6.33
CA GLU A 39 -13.87 4.60 6.57
C GLU A 39 -14.82 4.79 5.38
N MET A 40 -14.32 4.60 4.16
CA MET A 40 -15.03 4.89 2.91
C MET A 40 -15.45 3.63 2.14
N ASP A 41 -15.19 2.44 2.68
CA ASP A 41 -15.48 1.12 2.08
C ASP A 41 -14.95 0.97 0.65
N ILE A 42 -13.66 1.28 0.46
CA ILE A 42 -12.95 1.12 -0.83
C ILE A 42 -11.72 0.22 -0.68
N GLN A 43 -11.21 -0.30 -1.80
CA GLN A 43 -10.02 -1.16 -1.78
C GLN A 43 -8.71 -0.36 -1.86
N VAL A 44 -7.64 -0.86 -1.24
CA VAL A 44 -6.27 -0.37 -1.43
C VAL A 44 -5.44 -1.42 -2.14
N SER A 45 -4.77 -1.02 -3.22
CA SER A 45 -3.71 -1.82 -3.84
C SER A 45 -2.33 -1.25 -3.50
N VAL A 46 -1.33 -2.11 -3.34
CA VAL A 46 0.05 -1.69 -3.06
C VAL A 46 1.06 -2.30 -4.04
N HIS A 47 1.98 -1.46 -4.53
CA HIS A 47 3.30 -1.86 -5.03
C HIS A 47 4.31 -1.38 -3.97
N THR A 48 4.91 -2.33 -3.25
CA THR A 48 5.73 -2.09 -2.07
C THR A 48 7.11 -1.53 -2.40
N ASP A 49 7.78 -0.97 -1.39
CA ASP A 49 9.15 -0.46 -1.48
C ASP A 49 10.14 -1.58 -1.87
N SER A 50 10.73 -1.46 -3.06
CA SER A 50 11.72 -2.41 -3.56
C SER A 50 13.12 -2.20 -2.98
N LEU A 51 13.43 -0.96 -2.63
CA LEU A 51 14.77 -0.53 -2.21
C LEU A 51 15.01 -0.78 -0.72
N ASN A 52 13.94 -1.06 0.04
CA ASN A 52 13.94 -1.08 1.50
C ASN A 52 14.33 0.27 2.09
N GLU A 53 14.00 1.37 1.42
CA GLU A 53 14.35 2.71 1.89
C GLU A 53 13.62 3.04 3.21
N ALA A 54 12.34 2.67 3.28
CA ALA A 54 11.49 2.90 4.45
C ALA A 54 11.39 1.69 5.40
N GLY A 55 12.04 0.57 5.09
CA GLY A 55 12.06 -0.66 5.87
C GLY A 55 11.94 -1.92 5.01
N TYR A 56 12.05 -3.08 5.66
CA TYR A 56 11.89 -4.39 5.00
C TYR A 56 10.42 -4.80 4.90
N VAL A 57 10.16 -5.97 4.31
CA VAL A 57 8.80 -6.50 4.13
C VAL A 57 8.05 -6.61 5.47
N GLU A 58 8.74 -6.95 6.55
CA GLU A 58 8.16 -7.06 7.89
C GLU A 58 7.59 -5.72 8.36
N ASN A 59 8.28 -4.61 8.08
CA ASN A 59 7.81 -3.27 8.41
C ASN A 59 6.60 -2.87 7.56
N THR A 60 6.54 -3.35 6.31
CA THR A 60 5.38 -3.15 5.43
C THR A 60 4.17 -3.92 5.94
N ILE A 61 4.35 -5.18 6.36
CA ILE A 61 3.30 -6.00 6.98
C ILE A 61 2.79 -5.36 8.27
N GLU A 62 3.69 -4.88 9.14
CA GLU A 62 3.32 -4.14 10.35
C GLU A 62 2.53 -2.86 10.02
N ALA A 63 2.86 -2.17 8.93
CA ALA A 63 2.14 -0.99 8.48
C ALA A 63 0.73 -1.28 7.95
N PHE A 64 0.45 -2.52 7.55
CA PHE A 64 -0.91 -2.92 7.17
C PHE A 64 -1.87 -3.00 8.36
N GLU A 65 -1.36 -3.15 9.59
CA GLU A 65 -2.16 -3.23 10.83
C GLU A 65 -3.27 -4.31 10.76
N GLY A 66 -3.08 -5.38 9.97
CA GLY A 66 -4.07 -6.45 9.76
C GLY A 66 -5.29 -6.04 8.92
N ARG A 67 -5.25 -4.90 8.23
CA ARG A 67 -6.34 -4.42 7.34
C ARG A 67 -6.30 -5.11 5.98
N THR A 68 -7.43 -5.11 5.29
CA THR A 68 -7.54 -5.73 3.96
C THR A 68 -6.75 -4.89 2.95
N ILE A 69 -5.87 -5.55 2.18
CA ILE A 69 -5.08 -4.90 1.14
C ILE A 69 -4.81 -5.86 -0.02
N HIS A 70 -4.83 -5.33 -1.25
CA HIS A 70 -4.45 -6.08 -2.44
C HIS A 70 -2.98 -5.83 -2.79
N THR A 71 -2.13 -6.83 -2.55
CA THR A 71 -0.71 -6.75 -2.88
C THR A 71 -0.47 -7.10 -4.34
N VAL A 72 -0.02 -6.12 -5.13
CA VAL A 72 0.34 -6.33 -6.54
C VAL A 72 1.80 -6.78 -6.59
N SER A 73 2.03 -8.03 -6.95
CA SER A 73 3.36 -8.55 -7.25
C SER A 73 3.59 -8.57 -8.76
N ILE A 74 4.70 -8.01 -9.23
CA ILE A 74 5.17 -8.25 -10.61
C ILE A 74 5.61 -9.73 -10.74
N PRO A 75 5.08 -10.50 -11.71
CA PRO A 75 5.45 -11.90 -11.89
C PRO A 75 6.88 -11.98 -12.44
N ARG A 76 7.75 -12.66 -11.68
CA ARG A 76 8.98 -13.38 -12.12
C ARG A 76 9.68 -12.80 -13.37
N GLY A 77 10.31 -11.65 -13.22
CA GLY A 77 11.21 -10.97 -14.18
C GLY A 77 11.85 -9.77 -13.47
N PRO A 78 13.05 -9.28 -13.85
CA PRO A 78 14.00 -8.55 -13.00
C PRO A 78 13.30 -7.60 -12.03
N ALA A 79 13.03 -8.11 -10.83
CA ALA A 79 11.90 -7.67 -10.04
C ALA A 79 12.36 -6.62 -9.04
N VAL A 80 11.95 -5.39 -9.33
CA VAL A 80 11.96 -4.25 -8.44
C VAL A 80 10.83 -4.51 -7.43
N GLY A 81 11.23 -5.00 -6.25
CA GLY A 81 10.37 -5.43 -5.16
C GLY A 81 11.23 -6.16 -4.13
N THR A 82 10.85 -6.12 -2.87
CA THR A 82 11.60 -6.60 -1.70
C THR A 82 12.01 -8.07 -1.84
N GLN A 83 13.12 -8.32 -2.50
CA GLN A 83 13.61 -9.66 -2.83
C GLN A 83 14.43 -10.17 -1.63
N PRO A 84 14.21 -11.39 -1.08
CA PRO A 84 13.40 -12.52 -1.55
C PRO A 84 12.07 -12.76 -0.80
N ASP A 85 11.60 -11.82 0.03
CA ASP A 85 10.62 -12.13 1.09
C ASP A 85 9.19 -11.59 0.85
N ILE A 86 8.91 -10.85 -0.23
CA ILE A 86 7.57 -10.30 -0.49
C ILE A 86 6.47 -11.38 -0.62
N ILE A 87 6.83 -12.61 -0.98
CA ILE A 87 5.89 -13.76 -1.01
C ILE A 87 5.33 -14.09 0.37
N LYS A 88 6.00 -13.69 1.47
CA LYS A 88 5.49 -13.87 2.84
C LYS A 88 4.15 -13.17 3.05
N VAL A 89 3.86 -12.10 2.30
CA VAL A 89 2.58 -11.38 2.40
C VAL A 89 1.40 -12.23 1.92
N ALA A 90 1.62 -13.19 1.02
CA ALA A 90 0.55 -14.12 0.63
C ALA A 90 0.15 -15.10 1.74
N ALA A 91 0.96 -15.20 2.81
CA ALA A 91 0.72 -16.07 3.96
C ALA A 91 0.28 -15.33 5.23
N SER A 92 0.19 -13.98 5.18
CA SER A 92 -0.22 -13.11 6.30
C SER A 92 -1.70 -12.75 6.24
#